data_AF-A0A1Y4SGR1-F1
#
_entry.id   AF-A0A1Y4SGR1-F1
#
_cell.length_a   1.000
_cell.length_b   1.000
_cell.length_c   1.000
_cell.angle_alpha   90.00
_cell.angle_beta   90.00
_cell.angle_gamma   90.00
#
_symmetry.space_group_name_H-M   'P 1'
#
loop_
_entity.id
_entity.type
_entity.pdbx_description
1 polymer ?
#
loop_
_entity_poly.entity_id
_entity_poly.type
_entity_poly.pdbx_seq_one_letter_code
_entity_poly.pdbx_strand_id
1 'polypeptide(L)'
;MSFQENFLWGGAIAANQAEGAWNEDGRGPAKTDVTTGGSVKEPRYVTFIDKDGKPGKVINGQPIPEGAKYAVLDDYYYPNHDGVDFYHHYKEDIALLAEMGFKMFRLSISWSRLYPHGDEDQPNPKGVEFYRSVFLECKKHGIEPLVTIWHFDTPLYLEEHYGGWNNRQLIDFYVRFATTCFKEYQGLVKYWLTFNEINNTIMMLNLFGNHAGDKEHQQGYQQLHYQFVASAKAVQIGHEIDPNNMIGCMICGITFYPGTCDPQDIMANRHMWEKSIFYCGDVQCKGKYPTFAKRLWNEHHVQLDITEQDLEDLRNGCVDMYTFSYYMSSIETTHETDDMVSGNFAAGARNPYLTYSDWGWAQDPLGLRYYLEMIYDRYEKPLMVVENGLGAYDTLEEDGSIHDDYRIDYLRDHIKEMGKAIDNGVNLIGYTTWGCIDLVSAGTGEMRKRYGFIYVDKDDQGQGTYNRYRKDSFYWYKKVIESHGQDLD
;
A
#
# COMPACT_ATOMS: atom_id res chain seq x y z
N MET A 1 17.30 -22.42 5.73
CA MET A 1 16.75 -21.29 4.95
C MET A 1 17.77 -20.18 5.05
N SER A 2 18.53 -19.84 4.02
CA SER A 2 19.60 -18.84 4.18
C SER A 2 19.13 -17.44 3.80
N PHE A 3 18.41 -16.76 4.70
CA PHE A 3 18.30 -15.30 4.61
C PHE A 3 19.70 -14.68 4.69
N GLN A 4 19.95 -13.63 3.89
CA GLN A 4 21.23 -12.94 3.89
C GLN A 4 21.49 -12.30 5.27
N GLU A 5 22.76 -12.17 5.69
CA GLU A 5 23.12 -11.59 6.99
C GLU A 5 22.57 -10.16 7.16
N ASN A 6 22.53 -9.40 6.07
CA ASN A 6 22.01 -8.05 5.98
C ASN A 6 20.55 -7.98 5.49
N PHE A 7 19.78 -9.05 5.60
CA PHE A 7 18.36 -9.07 5.22
C PHE A 7 17.56 -8.04 6.04
N LEU A 8 16.78 -7.21 5.35
CA LEU A 8 16.07 -6.07 5.94
C LEU A 8 14.73 -6.52 6.53
N TRP A 9 14.78 -7.10 7.72
CA TRP A 9 13.59 -7.41 8.51
C TRP A 9 12.96 -6.14 9.08
N GLY A 10 11.64 -6.03 9.00
CA GLY A 10 10.95 -4.86 9.50
C GLY A 10 9.44 -4.99 9.54
N GLY A 11 8.80 -3.82 9.53
CA GLY A 11 7.35 -3.65 9.53
C GLY A 11 6.97 -2.36 8.81
N ALA A 12 5.71 -2.25 8.43
CA ALA A 12 5.17 -1.20 7.58
C ALA A 12 3.92 -0.56 8.19
N ILE A 13 3.80 0.76 8.02
CA ILE A 13 2.58 1.53 8.26
C ILE A 13 2.36 2.51 7.09
N ALA A 14 1.19 3.16 7.07
CA ALA A 14 0.91 4.30 6.20
C ALA A 14 0.49 5.52 7.02
N ALA A 15 0.90 6.72 6.57
CA ALA A 15 0.69 7.98 7.28
C ALA A 15 -0.80 8.21 7.60
N ASN A 16 -1.65 8.10 6.59
CA ASN A 16 -3.10 8.28 6.71
C ASN A 16 -3.78 7.26 7.65
N GLN A 17 -3.17 6.11 7.93
CA GLN A 17 -3.74 5.08 8.80
C GLN A 17 -3.25 5.15 10.24
N ALA A 18 -2.05 5.69 10.46
CA ALA A 18 -1.39 5.64 11.76
C ALA A 18 -1.17 7.01 12.41
N GLU A 19 -0.86 8.06 11.65
CA GLU A 19 -0.38 9.33 12.21
C GLU A 19 -1.43 10.06 13.05
N GLY A 20 -2.67 10.20 12.54
CA GLY A 20 -3.63 11.13 13.13
C GLY A 20 -3.24 12.59 12.90
N ALA A 21 -3.56 13.47 13.86
CA ALA A 21 -3.20 14.88 13.84
C ALA A 21 -3.50 15.54 12.47
N TRP A 22 -4.69 15.25 11.93
CA TRP A 22 -5.02 15.50 10.53
C TRP A 22 -5.04 16.98 10.13
N ASN A 23 -5.25 17.86 11.10
CA ASN A 23 -5.32 19.31 10.92
C ASN A 23 -4.27 20.07 11.75
N GLU A 24 -3.27 19.37 12.27
CA GLU A 24 -2.20 19.97 13.06
C GLU A 24 -1.05 20.47 12.18
N ASP A 25 -0.35 21.48 12.68
CA ASP A 25 0.88 22.00 12.08
C ASP A 25 0.78 22.38 10.60
N GLY A 26 -0.43 22.75 10.17
CA GLY A 26 -0.72 23.21 8.82
C GLY A 26 -0.93 22.09 7.80
N ARG A 27 -1.12 20.83 8.23
CA ARG A 27 -1.53 19.75 7.33
C ARG A 27 -2.87 20.08 6.66
N GLY A 28 -2.94 19.96 5.35
CA GLY A 28 -4.17 20.07 4.57
C GLY A 28 -4.99 18.77 4.59
N PRO A 29 -6.30 18.82 4.30
CA PRO A 29 -7.11 17.62 4.18
C PRO A 29 -6.66 16.77 3.00
N ALA A 30 -6.63 15.46 3.20
CA ALA A 30 -6.54 14.45 2.15
C ALA A 30 -7.90 13.75 2.00
N LYS A 31 -8.07 12.95 0.93
CA LYS A 31 -9.33 12.23 0.67
C LYS A 31 -9.79 11.33 1.83
N THR A 32 -8.85 10.73 2.56
CA THR A 32 -9.16 9.92 3.74
C THR A 32 -9.82 10.71 4.87
N ASP A 33 -9.56 12.02 4.96
CA ASP A 33 -10.10 12.88 6.03
C ASP A 33 -11.57 13.23 5.82
N VAL A 34 -12.12 12.94 4.65
CA VAL A 34 -13.56 13.02 4.36
C VAL A 34 -14.18 11.63 4.18
N THR A 35 -13.46 10.57 4.57
CA THR A 35 -13.89 9.17 4.45
C THR A 35 -14.21 8.58 5.82
N THR A 36 -15.48 8.28 6.04
CA THR A 36 -16.02 7.70 7.28
C THR A 36 -15.50 6.30 7.57
N GLY A 37 -15.64 5.86 8.83
CA GLY A 37 -15.50 4.44 9.19
C GLY A 37 -16.62 3.58 8.60
N GLY A 38 -16.32 2.31 8.33
CA GLY A 38 -17.25 1.30 7.84
C GLY A 38 -17.09 -0.02 8.60
N SER A 39 -17.49 -1.13 7.98
CA SER A 39 -17.33 -2.49 8.51
C SER A 39 -17.36 -3.52 7.39
N VAL A 40 -17.22 -4.81 7.72
CA VAL A 40 -17.45 -5.92 6.75
C VAL A 40 -18.85 -5.86 6.12
N LYS A 41 -19.85 -5.26 6.80
CA LYS A 41 -21.25 -5.20 6.34
C LYS A 41 -21.64 -3.85 5.75
N GLU A 42 -20.89 -2.79 6.05
CA GLU A 42 -21.22 -1.43 5.63
C GLU A 42 -19.99 -0.79 4.98
N PRO A 43 -20.09 -0.31 3.73
CA PRO A 43 -18.96 0.31 3.08
C PRO A 43 -18.58 1.61 3.79
N ARG A 44 -17.33 2.03 3.61
CA ARG A 44 -16.93 3.39 3.95
C ARG A 44 -17.64 4.37 3.02
N TYR A 45 -18.05 5.51 3.56
CA TYR A 45 -18.64 6.60 2.79
C TYR A 45 -17.73 7.82 2.74
N VAL A 46 -17.82 8.57 1.65
CA VAL A 46 -17.24 9.91 1.52
C VAL A 46 -18.34 10.94 1.69
N THR A 47 -18.09 11.96 2.51
CA THR A 47 -19.07 13.00 2.85
C THR A 47 -18.86 14.28 2.05
N PHE A 48 -19.96 14.98 1.77
CA PHE A 48 -19.98 16.20 0.97
C PHE A 48 -21.10 17.16 1.42
N ILE A 49 -20.99 18.42 1.01
CA ILE A 49 -22.06 19.42 0.99
C ILE A 49 -22.48 19.62 -0.46
N ASP A 50 -23.76 19.44 -0.77
CA ASP A 50 -24.29 19.64 -2.13
C ASP A 50 -24.35 21.14 -2.51
N LYS A 51 -24.67 21.41 -3.79
CA LYS A 51 -24.80 22.78 -4.31
C LYS A 51 -25.87 23.63 -3.62
N ASP A 52 -26.82 23.01 -2.92
CA ASP A 52 -27.90 23.66 -2.18
C ASP A 52 -27.53 23.83 -0.68
N GLY A 53 -26.31 23.45 -0.28
CA GLY A 53 -25.81 23.55 1.09
C GLY A 53 -26.23 22.41 2.01
N LYS A 54 -26.73 21.29 1.47
CA LYS A 54 -27.19 20.14 2.28
C LYS A 54 -26.10 19.08 2.42
N PRO A 55 -25.94 18.48 3.63
CA PRO A 55 -25.02 17.39 3.84
C PRO A 55 -25.47 16.11 3.12
N GLY A 56 -24.51 15.37 2.59
CA GLY A 56 -24.71 14.10 1.93
C GLY A 56 -23.50 13.18 2.03
N LYS A 57 -23.68 11.93 1.60
CA LYS A 57 -22.61 10.93 1.52
C LYS A 57 -22.78 10.00 0.32
N VAL A 58 -21.68 9.54 -0.25
CA VAL A 58 -21.62 8.49 -1.29
C VAL A 58 -20.70 7.37 -0.85
N ILE A 59 -20.87 6.17 -1.42
CA ILE A 59 -19.94 5.07 -1.15
C ILE A 59 -18.53 5.49 -1.59
N ASN A 60 -17.51 5.20 -0.78
CA ASN A 60 -16.14 5.53 -1.13
C ASN A 60 -15.75 4.93 -2.50
N GLY A 61 -15.11 5.73 -3.34
CA GLY A 61 -14.79 5.38 -4.73
C GLY A 61 -15.87 5.82 -5.73
N GLN A 62 -17.09 6.15 -5.30
CA GLN A 62 -18.10 6.74 -6.19
C GLN A 62 -17.92 8.27 -6.30
N PRO A 63 -18.26 8.87 -7.46
CA PRO A 63 -18.22 10.32 -7.61
C PRO A 63 -19.29 11.00 -6.73
N ILE A 64 -18.94 12.14 -6.15
CA ILE A 64 -19.91 13.02 -5.49
C ILE A 64 -20.80 13.73 -6.54
N PRO A 65 -21.99 14.22 -6.16
CA PRO A 65 -22.87 14.94 -7.08
C PRO A 65 -22.19 16.16 -7.71
N GLU A 66 -22.56 16.48 -8.95
CA GLU A 66 -22.03 17.66 -9.65
C GLU A 66 -22.29 18.95 -8.85
N GLY A 67 -21.23 19.74 -8.64
CA GLY A 67 -21.28 20.97 -7.85
C GLY A 67 -21.26 20.78 -6.33
N ALA A 68 -21.22 19.53 -5.84
CA ALA A 68 -20.95 19.25 -4.43
C ALA A 68 -19.46 19.47 -4.10
N LYS A 69 -19.18 19.72 -2.82
CA LYS A 69 -17.82 19.85 -2.28
C LYS A 69 -17.61 18.84 -1.17
N TYR A 70 -16.43 18.23 -1.10
CA TYR A 70 -16.13 17.34 0.00
C TYR A 70 -16.17 18.11 1.33
N ALA A 71 -16.62 17.45 2.39
CA ALA A 71 -16.74 18.08 3.69
C ALA A 71 -16.62 17.08 4.82
N VAL A 72 -16.00 17.52 5.91
CA VAL A 72 -16.11 16.89 7.22
C VAL A 72 -17.44 17.31 7.83
N LEU A 73 -18.24 16.35 8.27
CA LEU A 73 -19.58 16.57 8.82
C LEU A 73 -19.61 16.09 10.28
N ASP A 74 -20.14 16.91 11.18
CA ASP A 74 -20.11 16.67 12.63
C ASP A 74 -20.80 15.37 13.07
N ASP A 75 -21.78 14.87 12.30
CA ASP A 75 -22.54 13.65 12.60
C ASP A 75 -21.80 12.35 12.25
N TYR A 76 -20.56 12.43 11.75
CA TYR A 76 -19.80 11.29 11.25
C TYR A 76 -18.46 11.14 11.95
N TYR A 77 -18.05 9.88 12.14
CA TYR A 77 -16.71 9.54 12.62
C TYR A 77 -15.76 9.26 11.45
N TYR A 78 -14.58 9.90 11.51
CA TYR A 78 -13.51 9.78 10.52
C TYR A 78 -12.28 9.16 11.19
N PRO A 79 -12.09 7.83 11.14
CA PRO A 79 -11.09 7.15 11.96
C PRO A 79 -9.64 7.60 11.66
N ASN A 80 -9.39 8.07 10.44
CA ASN A 80 -8.09 8.58 10.00
C ASN A 80 -7.70 9.92 10.65
N HIS A 81 -8.66 10.67 11.22
CA HIS A 81 -8.37 11.96 11.87
C HIS A 81 -7.43 11.80 13.07
N ASP A 82 -7.63 10.74 13.84
CA ASP A 82 -6.80 10.42 15.01
C ASP A 82 -5.78 9.31 14.71
N GLY A 83 -6.01 8.47 13.67
CA GLY A 83 -5.13 7.34 13.36
C GLY A 83 -4.95 6.43 14.59
N VAL A 84 -3.71 6.17 14.98
CA VAL A 84 -3.36 5.67 16.33
C VAL A 84 -2.47 6.65 17.08
N ASP A 85 -2.56 7.92 16.69
CA ASP A 85 -1.79 9.03 17.23
C ASP A 85 -0.27 8.83 17.13
N PHE A 86 0.20 8.16 16.07
CA PHE A 86 1.63 7.98 15.83
C PHE A 86 2.35 9.34 15.69
N TYR A 87 1.66 10.39 15.25
CA TYR A 87 2.22 11.74 15.16
C TYR A 87 2.81 12.23 16.49
N HIS A 88 2.14 11.93 17.61
CA HIS A 88 2.63 12.28 18.95
C HIS A 88 3.43 11.15 19.62
N HIS A 89 3.18 9.89 19.24
CA HIS A 89 3.78 8.72 19.89
C HIS A 89 4.97 8.08 19.14
N TYR A 90 5.40 8.61 17.98
CA TYR A 90 6.40 7.96 17.13
C TYR A 90 7.70 7.55 17.86
N LYS A 91 8.13 8.30 18.89
CA LYS A 91 9.34 7.95 19.65
C LYS A 91 9.16 6.68 20.49
N GLU A 92 8.01 6.55 21.15
CA GLU A 92 7.66 5.34 21.90
C GLU A 92 7.49 4.17 20.94
N ASP A 93 6.76 4.39 19.86
CA ASP A 93 6.48 3.38 18.84
C ASP A 93 7.78 2.87 18.20
N ILE A 94 8.69 3.74 17.76
CA ILE A 94 9.99 3.36 17.19
C ILE A 94 10.87 2.64 18.21
N ALA A 95 10.80 3.01 19.49
CA ALA A 95 11.54 2.31 20.54
C ALA A 95 11.06 0.85 20.69
N LEU A 96 9.76 0.59 20.55
CA LEU A 96 9.21 -0.77 20.53
C LEU A 96 9.66 -1.54 19.29
N LEU A 97 9.71 -0.91 18.11
CA LEU A 97 10.24 -1.55 16.89
C LEU A 97 11.73 -1.92 17.06
N ALA A 98 12.51 -1.04 17.70
CA ALA A 98 13.90 -1.29 18.02
C ALA A 98 14.07 -2.45 19.01
N GLU A 99 13.18 -2.57 20.00
CA GLU A 99 13.18 -3.67 20.96
C GLU A 99 12.94 -5.04 20.30
N MET A 100 12.15 -5.07 19.21
CA MET A 100 11.97 -6.26 18.36
C MET A 100 13.19 -6.54 17.47
N GLY A 101 14.13 -5.60 17.37
CA GLY A 101 15.34 -5.76 16.57
C GLY A 101 15.20 -5.36 15.10
N PHE A 102 14.16 -4.60 14.73
CA PHE A 102 13.91 -4.16 13.35
C PHE A 102 15.17 -3.60 12.69
N LYS A 103 15.37 -3.96 11.42
CA LYS A 103 16.41 -3.41 10.54
C LYS A 103 15.85 -2.35 9.61
N MET A 104 14.56 -2.45 9.30
CA MET A 104 13.86 -1.52 8.43
C MET A 104 12.50 -1.13 9.01
N PHE A 105 12.09 0.12 8.79
CA PHE A 105 10.74 0.58 9.07
C PHE A 105 10.17 1.27 7.84
N ARG A 106 9.10 0.69 7.28
CA ARG A 106 8.40 1.25 6.14
C ARG A 106 7.29 2.18 6.60
N LEU A 107 7.25 3.37 6.03
CA LEU A 107 6.20 4.35 6.25
C LEU A 107 5.98 5.20 4.99
N SER A 108 4.92 5.99 4.96
CA SER A 108 4.72 7.00 3.92
C SER A 108 4.93 8.40 4.48
N ILE A 109 5.32 9.32 3.62
CA ILE A 109 5.22 10.75 3.91
C ILE A 109 3.83 11.21 3.48
N SER A 110 3.14 11.96 4.33
CA SER A 110 1.85 12.51 3.95
C SER A 110 2.05 13.70 3.02
N TRP A 111 1.54 13.61 1.78
CA TRP A 111 1.66 14.69 0.80
C TRP A 111 1.02 15.96 1.36
N SER A 112 -0.18 15.86 1.95
CA SER A 112 -0.88 17.02 2.50
C SER A 112 -0.22 17.63 3.75
N ARG A 113 0.78 16.97 4.36
CA ARG A 113 1.63 17.61 5.39
C ARG A 113 2.68 18.51 4.79
N LEU A 114 3.30 18.10 3.68
CA LEU A 114 4.36 18.87 3.02
C LEU A 114 3.78 19.93 2.07
N TYR A 115 2.71 19.60 1.35
CA TYR A 115 2.01 20.51 0.44
C TYR A 115 0.50 20.41 0.72
N PRO A 116 -0.02 21.22 1.66
CA PRO A 116 -1.42 21.18 2.10
C PRO A 116 -2.46 21.21 0.97
N HIS A 117 -2.22 21.99 -0.06
CA HIS A 117 -3.03 22.05 -1.27
C HIS A 117 -2.43 21.21 -2.41
N GLY A 118 -1.12 20.98 -2.39
CA GLY A 118 -0.40 20.17 -3.37
C GLY A 118 0.22 21.00 -4.51
N ASP A 119 -0.25 22.23 -4.69
CA ASP A 119 0.17 23.15 -5.75
C ASP A 119 1.09 24.29 -5.26
N GLU A 120 1.39 24.35 -3.95
CA GLU A 120 2.24 25.39 -3.39
C GLU A 120 3.68 25.32 -3.91
N ASP A 121 4.34 26.47 -4.03
CA ASP A 121 5.72 26.56 -4.52
C ASP A 121 6.76 26.09 -3.51
N GLN A 122 6.44 26.13 -2.21
CA GLN A 122 7.33 25.76 -1.12
C GLN A 122 6.63 24.81 -0.16
N PRO A 123 7.34 23.84 0.43
CA PRO A 123 6.74 22.92 1.37
C PRO A 123 6.43 23.61 2.71
N ASN A 124 5.46 23.08 3.44
CA ASN A 124 5.22 23.41 4.84
C ASN A 124 6.42 22.96 5.70
N PRO A 125 7.14 23.90 6.34
CA PRO A 125 8.36 23.58 7.10
C PRO A 125 8.08 22.69 8.30
N LYS A 126 6.89 22.75 8.90
CA LYS A 126 6.54 21.90 10.04
C LYS A 126 6.33 20.44 9.64
N GLY A 127 5.71 20.20 8.48
CA GLY A 127 5.59 18.87 7.89
C GLY A 127 6.97 18.27 7.61
N VAL A 128 7.89 19.07 7.06
CA VAL A 128 9.29 18.65 6.82
C VAL A 128 9.99 18.27 8.13
N GLU A 129 9.86 19.09 9.17
CA GLU A 129 10.52 18.85 10.46
C GLU A 129 9.97 17.62 11.19
N PHE A 130 8.67 17.34 11.07
CA PHE A 130 8.05 16.13 11.62
C PHE A 130 8.73 14.86 11.07
N TYR A 131 8.77 14.69 9.75
CA TYR A 131 9.39 13.50 9.15
C TYR A 131 10.90 13.45 9.37
N ARG A 132 11.58 14.62 9.36
CA ARG A 132 13.00 14.68 9.75
C ARG A 132 13.20 14.11 11.15
N SER A 133 12.35 14.47 12.10
CA SER A 133 12.40 13.96 13.47
C SER A 133 12.12 12.46 13.55
N VAL A 134 11.14 11.95 12.80
CA VAL A 134 10.86 10.50 12.69
C VAL A 134 12.07 9.74 12.17
N PHE A 135 12.67 10.18 11.06
CA PHE A 135 13.83 9.50 10.47
C PHE A 135 15.09 9.59 11.34
N LEU A 136 15.29 10.71 12.07
CA LEU A 136 16.36 10.82 13.06
C LEU A 136 16.16 9.86 14.23
N GLU A 137 14.92 9.62 14.65
CA GLU A 137 14.61 8.63 15.69
C GLU A 137 14.86 7.20 15.18
N CYS A 138 14.47 6.87 13.94
CA CYS A 138 14.84 5.59 13.31
C CYS A 138 16.36 5.40 13.29
N LYS A 139 17.10 6.43 12.84
CA LYS A 139 18.57 6.41 12.78
C LYS A 139 19.23 6.21 14.13
N LYS A 140 18.70 6.84 15.19
CA LYS A 140 19.16 6.65 16.58
C LYS A 140 19.08 5.19 17.02
N HIS A 141 18.10 4.45 16.53
CA HIS A 141 17.90 3.02 16.81
C HIS A 141 18.53 2.08 15.77
N GLY A 142 19.22 2.60 14.75
CA GLY A 142 19.82 1.79 13.68
C GLY A 142 18.79 1.14 12.75
N ILE A 143 17.62 1.76 12.60
CA ILE A 143 16.53 1.31 11.73
C ILE A 143 16.59 2.12 10.43
N GLU A 144 16.67 1.44 9.29
CA GLU A 144 16.63 2.06 7.97
C GLU A 144 15.18 2.41 7.58
N PRO A 145 14.87 3.67 7.22
CA PRO A 145 13.57 4.00 6.67
C PRO A 145 13.40 3.49 5.23
N LEU A 146 12.26 2.86 4.95
CA LEU A 146 11.75 2.63 3.60
C LEU A 146 10.54 3.56 3.37
N VAL A 147 10.70 4.59 2.57
CA VAL A 147 9.70 5.66 2.46
C VAL A 147 8.87 5.54 1.19
N THR A 148 7.57 5.41 1.34
CA THR A 148 6.62 5.54 0.23
C THR A 148 6.25 7.01 0.06
N ILE A 149 6.53 7.59 -1.11
CA ILE A 149 6.28 9.00 -1.39
C ILE A 149 4.77 9.25 -1.46
N TRP A 150 4.03 8.43 -2.20
CA TRP A 150 2.57 8.52 -2.26
C TRP A 150 1.89 7.22 -1.82
N HIS A 151 1.02 7.31 -0.81
CA HIS A 151 0.27 6.18 -0.27
C HIS A 151 -1.22 6.54 -0.12
N PHE A 152 -1.92 6.67 -1.25
CA PHE A 152 -3.36 6.97 -1.30
C PHE A 152 -3.78 8.28 -0.61
N ASP A 153 -2.87 9.25 -0.49
CA ASP A 153 -3.07 10.43 0.36
C ASP A 153 -3.01 11.77 -0.41
N THR A 154 -3.41 11.77 -1.69
CA THR A 154 -3.48 13.00 -2.50
C THR A 154 -4.19 14.12 -1.73
N PRO A 155 -3.61 15.34 -1.66
CA PRO A 155 -4.27 16.50 -1.07
C PRO A 155 -5.64 16.71 -1.71
N LEU A 156 -6.67 16.90 -0.88
CA LEU A 156 -8.06 17.02 -1.32
C LEU A 156 -8.25 18.19 -2.30
N TYR A 157 -7.45 19.25 -2.14
CA TYR A 157 -7.45 20.38 -3.05
C TYR A 157 -7.06 19.99 -4.49
N LEU A 158 -6.09 19.09 -4.69
CA LEU A 158 -5.75 18.60 -6.05
C LEU A 158 -6.90 17.79 -6.66
N GLU A 159 -7.64 17.04 -5.86
CA GLU A 159 -8.83 16.31 -6.32
C GLU A 159 -9.94 17.30 -6.75
N GLU A 160 -10.22 18.33 -5.95
CA GLU A 160 -11.30 19.29 -6.20
C GLU A 160 -11.00 20.31 -7.31
N HIS A 161 -9.76 20.78 -7.39
CA HIS A 161 -9.40 21.90 -8.28
C HIS A 161 -8.75 21.44 -9.60
N TYR A 162 -8.15 20.25 -9.62
CA TYR A 162 -7.45 19.73 -10.78
C TYR A 162 -8.07 18.43 -11.33
N GLY A 163 -9.00 17.80 -10.61
CA GLY A 163 -9.58 16.50 -11.00
C GLY A 163 -8.65 15.32 -10.72
N GLY A 164 -7.73 15.48 -9.77
CA GLY A 164 -6.79 14.43 -9.37
C GLY A 164 -5.89 13.97 -10.51
N TRP A 165 -5.49 12.70 -10.47
CA TRP A 165 -4.50 12.13 -11.40
C TRP A 165 -4.95 12.02 -12.86
N ASN A 166 -6.17 12.42 -13.21
CA ASN A 166 -6.58 12.55 -14.61
C ASN A 166 -6.11 13.87 -15.26
N ASN A 167 -5.40 14.72 -14.50
CA ASN A 167 -4.82 15.96 -15.01
C ASN A 167 -3.29 15.87 -15.05
N ARG A 168 -2.73 16.11 -16.24
CA ARG A 168 -1.28 16.03 -16.51
C ARG A 168 -0.44 16.89 -15.57
N GLN A 169 -0.98 18.01 -15.05
CA GLN A 169 -0.25 18.89 -14.13
C GLN A 169 0.15 18.21 -12.81
N LEU A 170 -0.53 17.13 -12.40
CA LEU A 170 -0.15 16.39 -11.20
C LEU A 170 1.20 15.68 -11.33
N ILE A 171 1.70 15.46 -12.55
CA ILE A 171 3.08 15.02 -12.77
C ILE A 171 4.04 16.02 -12.11
N ASP A 172 3.87 17.31 -12.39
CA ASP A 172 4.78 18.35 -11.89
C ASP A 172 4.59 18.60 -10.39
N PHE A 173 3.36 18.55 -9.88
CA PHE A 173 3.10 18.66 -8.43
C PHE A 173 3.73 17.50 -7.65
N TYR A 174 3.56 16.27 -8.12
CA TYR A 174 4.20 15.11 -7.50
C TYR A 174 5.71 15.17 -7.62
N VAL A 175 6.25 15.54 -8.78
CA VAL A 175 7.70 15.66 -8.97
C VAL A 175 8.29 16.70 -8.02
N ARG A 176 7.61 17.82 -7.79
CA ARG A 176 8.00 18.84 -6.79
C ARG A 176 8.02 18.24 -5.38
N PHE A 177 6.95 17.55 -4.99
CA PHE A 177 6.86 16.87 -3.69
C PHE A 177 7.95 15.81 -3.50
N ALA A 178 8.18 14.94 -4.48
CA ALA A 178 9.24 13.93 -4.48
C ALA A 178 10.63 14.58 -4.40
N THR A 179 10.87 15.65 -5.16
CA THR A 179 12.14 16.41 -5.11
C THR A 179 12.41 16.96 -3.72
N THR A 180 11.39 17.51 -3.06
CA THR A 180 11.50 17.98 -1.66
C THR A 180 11.85 16.82 -0.74
N CYS A 181 11.20 15.66 -0.87
CA CYS A 181 11.52 14.48 -0.06
C CYS A 181 12.98 14.05 -0.24
N PHE A 182 13.45 13.92 -1.48
CA PHE A 182 14.84 13.52 -1.75
C PHE A 182 15.86 14.52 -1.20
N LYS A 183 15.59 15.83 -1.32
CA LYS A 183 16.52 16.88 -0.83
C LYS A 183 16.53 16.97 0.70
N GLU A 184 15.37 17.04 1.32
CA GLU A 184 15.26 17.26 2.77
C GLU A 184 15.76 16.06 3.58
N TYR A 185 15.55 14.84 3.06
CA TYR A 185 15.89 13.61 3.77
C TYR A 185 17.09 12.88 3.18
N GLN A 186 17.90 13.57 2.36
CA GLN A 186 19.17 13.06 1.85
C GLN A 186 20.06 12.59 3.00
N GLY A 187 20.60 11.36 2.89
CA GLY A 187 21.43 10.74 3.93
C GLY A 187 20.69 10.31 5.20
N LEU A 188 19.37 10.51 5.28
CA LEU A 188 18.50 9.92 6.31
C LEU A 188 17.66 8.77 5.76
N VAL A 189 17.34 8.80 4.47
CA VAL A 189 16.54 7.78 3.79
C VAL A 189 17.27 7.33 2.54
N LYS A 190 17.45 6.01 2.41
CA LYS A 190 18.08 5.38 1.24
C LYS A 190 17.05 4.68 0.35
N TYR A 191 16.02 4.08 0.94
CA TYR A 191 15.06 3.26 0.22
C TYR A 191 13.74 4.01 0.04
N TRP A 192 13.28 4.08 -1.21
CA TRP A 192 12.10 4.85 -1.61
C TRP A 192 11.16 4.03 -2.46
N LEU A 193 9.85 4.26 -2.31
CA LEU A 193 8.80 3.77 -3.20
C LEU A 193 8.03 4.95 -3.76
N THR A 194 7.71 4.94 -5.04
CA THR A 194 6.99 6.06 -5.67
C THR A 194 5.50 6.04 -5.32
N PHE A 195 4.75 5.11 -5.90
CA PHE A 195 3.31 4.97 -5.72
C PHE A 195 2.97 3.63 -5.07
N ASN A 196 2.30 3.66 -3.91
CA ASN A 196 1.75 2.47 -3.27
C ASN A 196 0.73 1.78 -4.18
N GLU A 197 0.86 0.45 -4.32
CA GLU A 197 -0.09 -0.45 -4.99
C GLU A 197 -0.71 0.17 -6.26
N ILE A 198 0.14 0.71 -7.12
CA ILE A 198 -0.25 1.54 -8.27
C ILE A 198 -1.26 0.83 -9.20
N ASN A 199 -1.15 -0.51 -9.29
CA ASN A 199 -2.02 -1.37 -10.10
C ASN A 199 -3.47 -1.47 -9.59
N ASN A 200 -3.76 -1.06 -8.35
CA ASN A 200 -5.13 -0.99 -7.84
C ASN A 200 -6.02 -0.11 -8.73
N THR A 201 -5.45 0.89 -9.42
CA THR A 201 -6.18 1.78 -10.34
C THR A 201 -6.97 1.01 -11.41
N ILE A 202 -6.41 -0.07 -11.96
CA ILE A 202 -7.09 -0.91 -12.97
C ILE A 202 -7.76 -2.11 -12.32
N MET A 203 -7.11 -2.71 -11.32
CA MET A 203 -7.64 -3.90 -10.65
C MET A 203 -9.01 -3.62 -10.03
N MET A 204 -9.21 -2.45 -9.40
CA MET A 204 -10.47 -2.09 -8.74
C MET A 204 -11.62 -1.75 -9.68
N LEU A 205 -11.37 -1.51 -10.97
CA LEU A 205 -12.42 -1.15 -11.94
C LEU A 205 -13.45 -2.27 -12.12
N ASN A 206 -13.02 -3.52 -11.98
CA ASN A 206 -13.86 -4.70 -12.20
C ASN A 206 -13.99 -5.59 -10.95
N LEU A 207 -13.50 -5.12 -9.79
CA LEU A 207 -13.70 -5.80 -8.51
C LEU A 207 -15.04 -5.39 -7.88
N PHE A 208 -15.54 -6.24 -6.97
CA PHE A 208 -16.75 -6.01 -6.16
C PHE A 208 -18.05 -5.83 -6.94
N GLY A 209 -18.17 -6.43 -8.13
CA GLY A 209 -19.37 -6.31 -8.96
C GLY A 209 -19.48 -4.96 -9.68
N ASN A 210 -18.41 -4.15 -9.68
CA ASN A 210 -18.31 -3.03 -10.60
C ASN A 210 -18.16 -3.55 -12.02
N HIS A 211 -18.96 -2.99 -12.92
CA HIS A 211 -18.80 -3.14 -14.36
C HIS A 211 -18.42 -1.79 -14.93
N ALA A 212 -17.18 -1.37 -14.68
CA ALA A 212 -16.62 -0.15 -15.24
C ALA A 212 -16.76 -0.17 -16.78
N GLY A 213 -17.25 0.92 -17.35
CA GLY A 213 -17.36 1.07 -18.80
C GLY A 213 -16.06 1.60 -19.42
N ASP A 214 -16.13 1.91 -20.70
CA ASP A 214 -14.99 2.44 -21.46
C ASP A 214 -14.47 3.76 -20.89
N LYS A 215 -15.36 4.59 -20.33
CA LYS A 215 -15.00 5.89 -19.73
C LYS A 215 -14.12 5.70 -18.49
N GLU A 216 -14.51 4.80 -17.60
CA GLU A 216 -13.76 4.53 -16.36
C GLU A 216 -12.40 3.89 -16.67
N HIS A 217 -12.34 2.99 -17.67
CA HIS A 217 -11.08 2.42 -18.14
C HIS A 217 -10.18 3.48 -18.81
N GLN A 218 -10.74 4.36 -19.64
CA GLN A 218 -10.00 5.49 -20.21
C GLN A 218 -9.37 6.36 -19.12
N GLN A 219 -10.14 6.69 -18.07
CA GLN A 219 -9.63 7.46 -16.93
C GLN A 219 -8.56 6.69 -16.15
N GLY A 220 -8.80 5.42 -15.84
CA GLY A 220 -7.86 4.58 -15.09
C GLY A 220 -6.50 4.43 -15.81
N TYR A 221 -6.50 4.16 -17.11
CA TYR A 221 -5.25 4.06 -17.87
C TYR A 221 -4.58 5.41 -18.08
N GLN A 222 -5.32 6.51 -18.24
CA GLN A 222 -4.75 7.85 -18.33
C GLN A 222 -4.07 8.27 -17.02
N GLN A 223 -4.73 8.03 -15.90
CA GLN A 223 -4.17 8.21 -14.57
C GLN A 223 -2.89 7.40 -14.38
N LEU A 224 -2.91 6.10 -14.72
CA LEU A 224 -1.71 5.26 -14.66
C LEU A 224 -0.58 5.80 -15.52
N HIS A 225 -0.87 6.26 -16.74
CA HIS A 225 0.16 6.84 -17.60
C HIS A 225 0.86 8.02 -16.92
N TYR A 226 0.10 8.98 -16.38
CA TYR A 226 0.69 10.13 -15.69
C TYR A 226 1.46 9.72 -14.43
N GLN A 227 0.96 8.75 -13.65
CA GLN A 227 1.69 8.21 -12.50
C GLN A 227 3.00 7.50 -12.91
N PHE A 228 3.02 6.76 -14.03
CA PHE A 228 4.25 6.14 -14.52
C PHE A 228 5.29 7.19 -14.92
N VAL A 229 4.88 8.24 -15.63
CA VAL A 229 5.78 9.35 -16.01
C VAL A 229 6.29 10.08 -14.76
N ALA A 230 5.41 10.37 -13.80
CA ALA A 230 5.77 11.01 -12.54
C ALA A 230 6.75 10.13 -11.73
N SER A 231 6.53 8.82 -11.68
CA SER A 231 7.42 7.85 -11.05
C SER A 231 8.79 7.86 -11.73
N ALA A 232 8.84 7.79 -13.06
CA ALA A 232 10.08 7.73 -13.80
C ALA A 232 10.90 9.02 -13.68
N LYS A 233 10.24 10.19 -13.65
CA LYS A 233 10.89 11.47 -13.32
C LYS A 233 11.43 11.50 -11.89
N ALA A 234 10.67 10.97 -10.92
CA ALA A 234 11.13 10.89 -9.54
C ALA A 234 12.33 9.95 -9.37
N VAL A 235 12.40 8.83 -10.10
CA VAL A 235 13.60 7.97 -10.12
C VAL A 235 14.82 8.76 -10.58
N GLN A 236 14.73 9.42 -11.74
CA GLN A 236 15.83 10.22 -12.29
C GLN A 236 16.30 11.30 -11.32
N ILE A 237 15.37 12.09 -10.77
CA ILE A 237 15.70 13.16 -9.81
C ILE A 237 16.29 12.60 -8.50
N GLY A 238 15.75 11.48 -8.01
CA GLY A 238 16.26 10.82 -6.81
C GLY A 238 17.71 10.39 -6.98
N HIS A 239 18.09 9.82 -8.13
CA HIS A 239 19.48 9.46 -8.44
C HIS A 239 20.38 10.67 -8.69
N GLU A 240 19.86 11.74 -9.29
CA GLU A 240 20.60 13.00 -9.45
C GLU A 240 20.96 13.65 -8.11
N ILE A 241 20.05 13.59 -7.13
CA ILE A 241 20.26 14.14 -5.79
C ILE A 241 21.20 13.25 -4.97
N ASP A 242 20.95 11.94 -4.96
CA ASP A 242 21.81 10.97 -4.30
C ASP A 242 21.86 9.65 -5.10
N PRO A 243 23.00 9.31 -5.72
CA PRO A 243 23.14 8.10 -6.52
C PRO A 243 23.08 6.81 -5.69
N ASN A 244 23.06 6.89 -4.35
CA ASN A 244 22.87 5.73 -3.47
C ASN A 244 21.40 5.41 -3.19
N ASN A 245 20.47 6.26 -3.63
CA ASN A 245 19.04 6.00 -3.50
C ASN A 245 18.66 4.70 -4.21
N MET A 246 17.86 3.88 -3.53
CA MET A 246 17.24 2.67 -4.09
C MET A 246 15.75 2.96 -4.23
N ILE A 247 15.28 3.14 -5.47
CA ILE A 247 13.92 3.60 -5.75
C ILE A 247 13.14 2.48 -6.41
N GLY A 248 12.08 2.02 -5.75
CA GLY A 248 11.26 0.89 -6.15
C GLY A 248 9.88 1.28 -6.67
N CYS A 249 9.29 0.38 -7.46
CA CYS A 249 7.84 0.36 -7.64
C CYS A 249 7.18 -0.31 -6.42
N MET A 250 5.87 -0.14 -6.24
CA MET A 250 5.09 -0.90 -5.27
C MET A 250 3.82 -1.44 -5.95
N ILE A 251 3.69 -2.77 -6.00
CA ILE A 251 2.60 -3.48 -6.66
C ILE A 251 1.74 -4.23 -5.63
N CYS A 252 0.41 -4.13 -5.74
CA CYS A 252 -0.49 -5.03 -5.05
C CYS A 252 -0.33 -6.44 -5.63
N GLY A 253 0.41 -7.31 -4.92
CA GLY A 253 0.76 -8.63 -5.38
C GLY A 253 -0.35 -9.63 -5.07
N ILE A 254 -0.94 -10.17 -6.13
CA ILE A 254 -1.90 -11.28 -6.05
C ILE A 254 -1.42 -12.37 -6.99
N THR A 255 -1.35 -13.59 -6.46
CA THR A 255 -1.12 -14.77 -7.29
C THR A 255 -2.44 -15.23 -7.90
N PHE A 256 -2.53 -15.25 -9.24
CA PHE A 256 -3.70 -15.77 -9.94
C PHE A 256 -3.42 -17.20 -10.40
N TYR A 257 -4.29 -18.14 -10.02
CA TYR A 257 -4.28 -19.52 -10.51
C TYR A 257 -5.37 -19.75 -11.55
N PRO A 258 -5.14 -20.57 -12.59
CA PRO A 258 -6.22 -21.04 -13.45
C PRO A 258 -7.09 -22.05 -12.67
N GLY A 259 -8.41 -21.93 -12.76
CA GLY A 259 -9.34 -22.82 -12.05
C GLY A 259 -9.28 -24.27 -12.53
N THR A 260 -8.95 -24.46 -13.81
CA THR A 260 -8.77 -25.78 -14.43
C THR A 260 -7.61 -25.76 -15.43
N CYS A 261 -7.27 -26.92 -16.00
CA CYS A 261 -6.34 -27.01 -17.13
C CYS A 261 -7.00 -26.72 -18.50
N ASP A 262 -8.25 -26.24 -18.53
CA ASP A 262 -8.89 -25.80 -19.78
C ASP A 262 -8.05 -24.65 -20.39
N PRO A 263 -7.66 -24.74 -21.67
CA PRO A 263 -7.00 -23.65 -22.37
C PRO A 263 -7.69 -22.28 -22.21
N GLN A 264 -9.01 -22.22 -22.03
CA GLN A 264 -9.74 -20.97 -21.79
C GLN A 264 -9.43 -20.38 -20.41
N ASP A 265 -9.35 -21.22 -19.37
CA ASP A 265 -8.92 -20.80 -18.03
C ASP A 265 -7.45 -20.37 -18.04
N ILE A 266 -6.59 -21.04 -18.81
CA ILE A 266 -5.18 -20.62 -19.00
C ILE A 266 -5.10 -19.22 -19.64
N MET A 267 -5.90 -18.96 -20.67
CA MET A 267 -5.92 -17.66 -21.34
C MET A 267 -6.52 -16.55 -20.47
N ALA A 268 -7.59 -16.85 -19.71
CA ALA A 268 -8.18 -15.92 -18.74
C ALA A 268 -7.20 -15.59 -17.62
N ASN A 269 -6.52 -16.59 -17.06
CA ASN A 269 -5.49 -16.41 -16.05
C ASN A 269 -4.32 -15.55 -16.56
N ARG A 270 -3.83 -15.81 -17.78
CA ARG A 270 -2.78 -15.00 -18.40
C ARG A 270 -3.21 -13.54 -18.55
N HIS A 271 -4.44 -13.29 -19.02
CA HIS A 271 -4.99 -11.94 -19.14
C HIS A 271 -5.03 -11.23 -17.78
N MET A 272 -5.42 -11.95 -16.71
CA MET A 272 -5.44 -11.44 -15.35
C MET A 272 -4.04 -11.03 -14.86
N TRP A 273 -3.03 -11.87 -15.04
CA TRP A 273 -1.64 -11.51 -14.72
C TRP A 273 -1.15 -10.28 -15.51
N GLU A 274 -1.43 -10.25 -16.81
CA GLU A 274 -1.01 -9.16 -17.69
C GLU A 274 -1.62 -7.82 -17.27
N LYS A 275 -2.93 -7.76 -17.01
CA LYS A 275 -3.62 -6.52 -16.64
C LYS A 275 -3.37 -6.10 -15.19
N SER A 276 -3.34 -7.05 -14.26
CA SER A 276 -3.32 -6.76 -12.82
C SER A 276 -1.92 -6.60 -12.26
N ILE A 277 -0.91 -7.28 -12.83
CA ILE A 277 0.46 -7.29 -12.28
C ILE A 277 1.47 -6.77 -13.30
N PHE A 278 1.56 -7.41 -14.46
CA PHE A 278 2.65 -7.16 -15.40
C PHE A 278 2.55 -5.82 -16.12
N TYR A 279 1.35 -5.25 -16.30
CA TYR A 279 1.22 -3.95 -16.95
C TYR A 279 2.00 -2.86 -16.20
N CYS A 280 1.73 -2.69 -14.91
CA CYS A 280 2.42 -1.70 -14.07
C CYS A 280 3.88 -2.09 -13.80
N GLY A 281 4.16 -3.38 -13.60
CA GLY A 281 5.53 -3.88 -13.42
C GLY A 281 6.40 -3.68 -14.65
N ASP A 282 5.91 -3.98 -15.85
CA ASP A 282 6.67 -3.85 -17.10
C ASP A 282 7.00 -2.38 -17.41
N VAL A 283 6.04 -1.46 -17.22
CA VAL A 283 6.31 -0.04 -17.48
C VAL A 283 7.41 0.49 -16.55
N GLN A 284 7.32 0.20 -15.25
CA GLN A 284 8.28 0.72 -14.27
C GLN A 284 9.63 0.00 -14.28
N CYS A 285 9.67 -1.30 -14.57
CA CYS A 285 10.93 -2.06 -14.54
C CYS A 285 11.64 -2.13 -15.89
N LYS A 286 10.90 -2.01 -17.02
CA LYS A 286 11.45 -2.11 -18.38
C LYS A 286 11.38 -0.79 -19.16
N GLY A 287 10.79 0.25 -18.59
CA GLY A 287 10.73 1.60 -19.15
C GLY A 287 9.93 1.70 -20.45
N LYS A 288 9.00 0.76 -20.68
CA LYS A 288 8.18 0.73 -21.90
C LYS A 288 6.89 -0.03 -21.68
N TYR A 289 5.87 0.34 -22.45
CA TYR A 289 4.64 -0.43 -22.51
C TYR A 289 4.86 -1.83 -23.11
N PRO A 290 4.34 -2.89 -22.49
CA PRO A 290 4.43 -4.24 -23.03
C PRO A 290 3.57 -4.42 -24.28
N THR A 291 3.84 -5.47 -25.07
CA THR A 291 3.11 -5.72 -26.32
C THR A 291 1.61 -5.97 -26.10
N PHE A 292 1.24 -6.59 -24.97
CA PHE A 292 -0.15 -6.81 -24.61
C PHE A 292 -0.90 -5.53 -24.22
N ALA A 293 -0.21 -4.41 -23.94
CA ALA A 293 -0.86 -3.14 -23.62
C ALA A 293 -1.85 -2.70 -24.69
N LYS A 294 -1.51 -2.92 -25.98
CA LYS A 294 -2.43 -2.63 -27.09
C LYS A 294 -3.72 -3.42 -27.02
N ARG A 295 -3.66 -4.69 -26.60
CA ARG A 295 -4.88 -5.51 -26.41
C ARG A 295 -5.71 -4.93 -25.26
N LEU A 296 -5.08 -4.64 -24.11
CA LEU A 296 -5.76 -4.06 -22.96
C LEU A 296 -6.43 -2.72 -23.26
N TRP A 297 -5.78 -1.85 -24.05
CA TRP A 297 -6.37 -0.59 -24.47
C TRP A 297 -7.52 -0.78 -25.46
N ASN A 298 -7.38 -1.71 -26.40
CA ASN A 298 -8.41 -1.99 -27.40
C ASN A 298 -9.69 -2.60 -26.79
N GLU A 299 -9.60 -3.32 -25.67
CA GLU A 299 -10.75 -3.88 -24.94
C GLU A 299 -11.76 -2.80 -24.51
N HIS A 300 -11.29 -1.57 -24.29
CA HIS A 300 -12.10 -0.44 -23.82
C HIS A 300 -11.90 0.83 -24.66
N HIS A 301 -11.41 0.68 -25.90
CA HIS A 301 -11.20 1.78 -26.84
C HIS A 301 -10.34 2.94 -26.29
N VAL A 302 -9.41 2.64 -25.39
CA VAL A 302 -8.60 3.62 -24.67
C VAL A 302 -7.64 4.33 -25.62
N GLN A 303 -7.62 5.66 -25.55
CA GLN A 303 -6.66 6.52 -26.24
C GLN A 303 -5.95 7.38 -25.21
N LEU A 304 -4.65 7.13 -25.03
CA LEU A 304 -3.86 7.82 -24.02
C LEU A 304 -3.20 9.07 -24.60
N ASP A 305 -3.24 10.15 -23.85
CA ASP A 305 -2.34 11.28 -24.00
C ASP A 305 -0.93 10.84 -23.56
N ILE A 306 -0.13 10.41 -24.54
CA ILE A 306 1.28 10.02 -24.41
C ILE A 306 2.10 10.89 -25.34
N THR A 307 3.07 11.62 -24.79
CA THR A 307 4.05 12.39 -25.57
C THR A 307 5.32 11.59 -25.82
N GLU A 308 6.14 12.03 -26.78
CA GLU A 308 7.46 11.44 -27.01
C GLU A 308 8.38 11.60 -25.78
N GLN A 309 8.25 12.72 -25.06
CA GLN A 309 8.99 12.97 -23.83
C GLN A 309 8.57 12.00 -22.72
N ASP A 310 7.28 11.69 -22.61
CA ASP A 310 6.81 10.71 -21.62
C ASP A 310 7.49 9.34 -21.86
N LEU A 311 7.59 8.90 -23.11
CA LEU A 311 8.25 7.63 -23.45
C LEU A 311 9.75 7.66 -23.16
N GLU A 312 10.42 8.81 -23.31
CA GLU A 312 11.82 8.98 -22.93
C GLU A 312 11.99 8.95 -21.41
N ASP A 313 11.14 9.65 -20.67
CA ASP A 313 11.16 9.67 -19.21
C ASP A 313 10.97 8.26 -18.66
N LEU A 314 10.02 7.48 -19.19
CA LEU A 314 9.80 6.08 -18.80
C LEU A 314 11.05 5.21 -19.03
N ARG A 315 11.73 5.37 -20.16
CA ARG A 315 12.98 4.63 -20.45
C ARG A 315 14.08 4.96 -19.46
N ASN A 316 14.24 6.24 -19.14
CA ASN A 316 15.34 6.73 -18.31
C ASN A 316 15.08 6.59 -16.81
N GLY A 317 13.82 6.41 -16.39
CA GLY A 317 13.43 6.30 -14.99
C GLY A 317 12.96 4.90 -14.58
N CYS A 318 13.64 3.84 -15.03
CA CYS A 318 13.35 2.48 -14.57
C CYS A 318 13.70 2.30 -13.09
N VAL A 319 12.85 1.64 -12.32
CA VAL A 319 13.06 1.40 -10.88
C VAL A 319 14.23 0.45 -10.61
N ASP A 320 14.87 0.61 -9.46
CA ASP A 320 16.02 -0.20 -9.01
C ASP A 320 15.59 -1.54 -8.41
N MET A 321 14.43 -1.56 -7.76
CA MET A 321 13.88 -2.71 -7.04
C MET A 321 12.40 -2.90 -7.37
N TYR A 322 11.95 -4.16 -7.31
CA TYR A 322 10.54 -4.50 -7.44
C TYR A 322 10.00 -4.83 -6.05
N THR A 323 9.07 -4.02 -5.55
CA THR A 323 8.44 -4.27 -4.24
C THR A 323 6.96 -4.52 -4.39
N PHE A 324 6.40 -5.29 -3.46
CA PHE A 324 5.00 -5.66 -3.52
C PHE A 324 4.41 -5.98 -2.15
N SER A 325 3.11 -5.81 -2.03
CA SER A 325 2.31 -6.41 -0.95
C SER A 325 1.93 -7.84 -1.35
N TYR A 326 1.78 -8.74 -0.37
CA TYR A 326 1.20 -10.05 -0.59
C TYR A 326 0.33 -10.45 0.59
N TYR A 327 -0.92 -10.81 0.30
CA TYR A 327 -1.87 -11.23 1.32
C TYR A 327 -2.59 -12.54 0.97
N MET A 328 -2.82 -12.79 -0.31
CA MET A 328 -3.67 -13.88 -0.79
C MET A 328 -3.41 -14.23 -2.26
N SER A 329 -4.04 -15.31 -2.71
CA SER A 329 -4.19 -15.68 -4.12
C SER A 329 -5.67 -15.70 -4.55
N SER A 330 -5.91 -15.74 -5.86
CA SER A 330 -7.23 -15.84 -6.48
C SER A 330 -7.27 -16.94 -7.54
N ILE A 331 -8.47 -17.46 -7.82
CA ILE A 331 -8.73 -18.36 -8.95
C ILE A 331 -9.44 -17.61 -10.07
N GLU A 332 -8.93 -17.80 -11.29
CA GLU A 332 -9.53 -17.35 -12.53
C GLU A 332 -10.08 -18.54 -13.33
N THR A 333 -11.39 -18.54 -13.58
CA THR A 333 -12.06 -19.58 -14.38
C THR A 333 -13.14 -19.00 -15.27
N THR A 334 -13.34 -19.65 -16.42
CA THR A 334 -14.39 -19.36 -17.40
C THR A 334 -15.63 -20.23 -17.22
N HIS A 335 -15.60 -21.14 -16.24
CA HIS A 335 -16.69 -22.04 -15.90
C HIS A 335 -17.64 -21.39 -14.89
N GLU A 336 -18.93 -21.74 -14.95
CA GLU A 336 -19.89 -21.33 -13.92
C GLU A 336 -19.49 -21.92 -12.56
N THR A 337 -19.52 -21.08 -11.52
CA THR A 337 -19.24 -21.48 -10.14
C THR A 337 -20.27 -20.87 -9.20
N ASP A 338 -20.80 -21.70 -8.31
CA ASP A 338 -21.72 -21.28 -7.26
C ASP A 338 -20.98 -20.89 -5.97
N ASP A 339 -19.68 -21.18 -5.88
CA ASP A 339 -18.83 -20.90 -4.70
C ASP A 339 -17.90 -19.72 -4.99
N MET A 340 -18.38 -18.53 -4.67
CA MET A 340 -17.69 -17.26 -4.87
C MET A 340 -17.21 -16.69 -3.54
N VAL A 341 -15.99 -16.15 -3.54
CA VAL A 341 -15.46 -15.38 -2.41
C VAL A 341 -15.90 -13.92 -2.56
N SER A 342 -16.42 -13.35 -1.48
CA SER A 342 -16.72 -11.92 -1.37
C SER A 342 -16.13 -11.41 -0.05
N GLY A 343 -15.02 -10.70 -0.13
CA GLY A 343 -14.30 -10.14 1.01
C GLY A 343 -13.67 -8.80 0.65
N ASN A 344 -13.15 -8.06 1.63
CA ASN A 344 -12.57 -6.73 1.40
C ASN A 344 -11.26 -6.85 0.59
N PHE A 345 -11.26 -6.56 -0.71
CA PHE A 345 -10.21 -6.85 -1.72
C PHE A 345 -10.19 -8.28 -2.28
N ALA A 346 -11.08 -9.18 -1.83
CA ALA A 346 -11.17 -10.55 -2.34
C ALA A 346 -12.44 -10.76 -3.17
N ALA A 347 -12.27 -11.09 -4.46
CA ALA A 347 -13.35 -11.47 -5.35
C ALA A 347 -12.88 -12.55 -6.33
N GLY A 348 -13.75 -13.53 -6.63
CA GLY A 348 -13.43 -14.62 -7.56
C GLY A 348 -13.97 -15.97 -7.08
N ALA A 349 -13.69 -17.02 -7.84
CA ALA A 349 -14.06 -18.38 -7.47
C ALA A 349 -13.28 -18.80 -6.21
N ARG A 350 -13.93 -19.52 -5.29
CA ARG A 350 -13.26 -20.06 -4.12
C ARG A 350 -12.25 -21.13 -4.53
N ASN A 351 -11.06 -21.06 -3.96
CA ASN A 351 -10.09 -22.13 -4.06
C ASN A 351 -10.42 -23.21 -3.02
N PRO A 352 -10.85 -24.41 -3.44
CA PRO A 352 -11.27 -25.45 -2.51
C PRO A 352 -10.11 -26.03 -1.69
N TYR A 353 -8.85 -25.69 -2.02
CA TYR A 353 -7.65 -26.15 -1.33
C TYR A 353 -7.13 -25.17 -0.27
N LEU A 354 -7.73 -23.98 -0.15
CA LEU A 354 -7.26 -22.92 0.75
C LEU A 354 -8.25 -22.63 1.88
N THR A 355 -7.72 -22.18 3.01
CA THR A 355 -8.49 -21.59 4.12
C THR A 355 -8.63 -20.08 3.93
N TYR A 356 -9.62 -19.48 4.60
CA TYR A 356 -9.98 -18.07 4.44
C TYR A 356 -10.11 -17.39 5.80
N SER A 357 -9.65 -16.14 5.90
CA SER A 357 -9.83 -15.30 7.09
C SER A 357 -11.28 -14.80 7.24
N ASP A 358 -11.60 -14.20 8.40
CA ASP A 358 -12.90 -13.59 8.67
C ASP A 358 -13.27 -12.44 7.70
N TRP A 359 -12.27 -11.86 7.02
CA TRP A 359 -12.46 -10.84 5.98
C TRP A 359 -12.40 -11.42 4.55
N GLY A 360 -12.38 -12.75 4.41
CA GLY A 360 -12.46 -13.46 3.14
C GLY A 360 -11.14 -13.57 2.38
N TRP A 361 -9.98 -13.41 3.04
CA TRP A 361 -8.67 -13.52 2.38
C TRP A 361 -8.16 -14.95 2.42
N ALA A 362 -7.79 -15.49 1.26
CA ALA A 362 -7.23 -16.83 1.16
C ALA A 362 -5.83 -16.88 1.79
N GLN A 363 -5.59 -17.83 2.68
CA GLN A 363 -4.27 -18.07 3.26
C GLN A 363 -3.46 -18.96 2.31
N ASP A 364 -2.49 -18.38 1.61
CA ASP A 364 -1.70 -19.09 0.61
C ASP A 364 -0.19 -18.73 0.66
N PRO A 365 0.56 -19.32 1.60
CA PRO A 365 2.00 -19.10 1.67
C PRO A 365 2.74 -19.62 0.43
N LEU A 366 2.25 -20.69 -0.22
CA LEU A 366 2.85 -21.23 -1.45
C LEU A 366 2.69 -20.25 -2.62
N GLY A 367 1.57 -19.53 -2.66
CA GLY A 367 1.33 -18.45 -3.61
C GLY A 367 2.33 -17.31 -3.48
N LEU A 368 2.85 -17.01 -2.29
CA LEU A 368 3.93 -16.03 -2.11
C LEU A 368 5.23 -16.50 -2.77
N ARG A 369 5.63 -17.76 -2.55
CA ARG A 369 6.80 -18.34 -3.23
C ARG A 369 6.64 -18.33 -4.75
N TYR A 370 5.48 -18.74 -5.24
CA TYR A 370 5.16 -18.70 -6.68
C TYR A 370 5.33 -17.28 -7.24
N TYR A 371 4.80 -16.28 -6.54
CA TYR A 371 4.92 -14.87 -6.94
C TYR A 371 6.37 -14.41 -6.98
N LEU A 372 7.14 -14.69 -5.93
CA LEU A 372 8.56 -14.34 -5.81
C LEU A 372 9.39 -14.90 -6.96
N GLU A 373 9.25 -16.20 -7.24
CA GLU A 373 9.98 -16.87 -8.32
C GLU A 373 9.58 -16.30 -9.69
N MET A 374 8.27 -16.15 -9.96
CA MET A 374 7.77 -15.60 -11.22
C MET A 374 8.23 -14.17 -11.49
N ILE A 375 8.15 -13.30 -10.50
CA ILE A 375 8.51 -11.89 -10.65
C ILE A 375 10.02 -11.72 -10.76
N TYR A 376 10.80 -12.51 -10.00
CA TYR A 376 12.25 -12.46 -10.11
C TYR A 376 12.72 -12.92 -11.50
N ASP A 377 12.23 -14.05 -12.00
CA ASP A 377 12.56 -14.52 -13.36
C ASP A 377 12.18 -13.53 -14.46
N ARG A 378 11.14 -12.72 -14.22
CA ARG A 378 10.65 -11.74 -15.19
C ARG A 378 11.51 -10.48 -15.27
N TYR A 379 12.03 -10.01 -14.14
CA TYR A 379 12.65 -8.68 -14.03
C TYR A 379 14.10 -8.69 -13.57
N GLU A 380 14.55 -9.75 -12.89
CA GLU A 380 15.90 -9.91 -12.33
C GLU A 380 16.36 -8.70 -11.49
N LYS A 381 15.40 -8.03 -10.84
CA LYS A 381 15.62 -6.93 -9.90
C LYS A 381 15.54 -7.45 -8.46
N PRO A 382 16.27 -6.85 -7.50
CA PRO A 382 16.08 -7.14 -6.09
C PRO A 382 14.60 -6.98 -5.69
N LEU A 383 14.09 -7.95 -4.93
CA LEU A 383 12.72 -7.96 -4.44
C LEU A 383 12.66 -7.53 -2.98
N MET A 384 11.57 -6.87 -2.59
CA MET A 384 11.15 -6.73 -1.20
C MET A 384 9.67 -7.03 -1.07
N VAL A 385 9.30 -7.85 -0.10
CA VAL A 385 7.91 -7.99 0.33
C VAL A 385 7.66 -6.87 1.33
N VAL A 386 6.97 -5.83 0.90
CA VAL A 386 6.83 -4.58 1.69
C VAL A 386 5.50 -4.49 2.43
N GLU A 387 4.61 -5.46 2.22
CA GLU A 387 3.47 -5.75 3.07
C GLU A 387 3.15 -7.24 3.05
N ASN A 388 2.91 -7.80 4.22
CA ASN A 388 2.29 -9.12 4.40
C ASN A 388 1.76 -9.16 5.84
N GLY A 389 0.57 -9.70 6.04
CA GLY A 389 -0.01 -9.75 7.38
C GLY A 389 -1.44 -10.27 7.41
N LEU A 390 -1.88 -10.67 8.60
CA LEU A 390 -3.22 -11.17 8.84
C LEU A 390 -4.01 -10.16 9.67
N GLY A 391 -5.09 -9.64 9.07
CA GLY A 391 -6.09 -8.88 9.79
C GLY A 391 -7.03 -9.83 10.52
N ALA A 392 -7.05 -9.77 11.84
CA ALA A 392 -7.84 -10.64 12.71
C ALA A 392 -8.36 -9.87 13.93
N TYR A 393 -9.35 -10.42 14.61
CA TYR A 393 -9.77 -9.94 15.92
C TYR A 393 -8.73 -10.32 16.97
N ASP A 394 -8.38 -9.40 17.86
CA ASP A 394 -7.58 -9.69 19.04
C ASP A 394 -8.38 -9.40 20.32
N THR A 395 -8.06 -10.12 21.40
CA THR A 395 -8.60 -9.88 22.75
C THR A 395 -7.48 -9.36 23.65
N LEU A 396 -7.72 -8.23 24.32
CA LEU A 396 -6.85 -7.74 25.39
C LEU A 396 -7.32 -8.36 26.70
N GLU A 397 -6.50 -9.25 27.27
CA GLU A 397 -6.81 -9.95 28.51
C GLU A 397 -6.68 -9.01 29.73
N GLU A 398 -7.25 -9.40 30.88
CA GLU A 398 -7.23 -8.58 32.11
C GLU A 398 -5.81 -8.28 32.61
N ASP A 399 -4.84 -9.14 32.29
CA ASP A 399 -3.42 -8.97 32.65
C ASP A 399 -2.63 -8.12 31.63
N GLY A 400 -3.28 -7.67 30.55
CA GLY A 400 -2.68 -6.89 29.47
C GLY A 400 -2.01 -7.72 28.38
N SER A 401 -2.14 -9.05 28.42
CA SER A 401 -1.64 -9.94 27.38
C SER A 401 -2.60 -10.05 26.19
N ILE A 402 -2.07 -10.44 25.02
CA ILE A 402 -2.82 -10.70 23.79
C ILE A 402 -2.24 -11.96 23.14
N HIS A 403 -3.05 -13.02 23.13
CA HIS A 403 -2.66 -14.32 22.59
C HIS A 403 -3.06 -14.45 21.11
N ASP A 404 -2.12 -14.19 20.20
CA ASP A 404 -2.36 -14.11 18.76
C ASP A 404 -1.63 -15.16 17.93
N ASP A 405 -1.68 -16.42 18.36
CA ASP A 405 -1.06 -17.57 17.69
C ASP A 405 -1.46 -17.69 16.21
N TYR A 406 -2.70 -17.33 15.86
CA TYR A 406 -3.17 -17.33 14.47
C TYR A 406 -2.37 -16.39 13.55
N ARG A 407 -1.87 -15.27 14.10
CA ARG A 407 -1.03 -14.31 13.37
C ARG A 407 0.38 -14.85 13.22
N ILE A 408 0.90 -15.46 14.28
CA ILE A 408 2.20 -16.15 14.27
C ILE A 408 2.19 -17.26 13.21
N ASP A 409 1.18 -18.12 13.20
CA ASP A 409 1.04 -19.23 12.25
C ASP A 409 1.02 -18.73 10.79
N TYR A 410 0.22 -17.70 10.51
CA TYR A 410 0.17 -17.07 9.19
C TYR A 410 1.55 -16.58 8.75
N LEU A 411 2.23 -15.78 9.57
CA LEU A 411 3.51 -15.18 9.21
C LEU A 411 4.63 -16.24 9.11
N ARG A 412 4.65 -17.22 10.03
CA ARG A 412 5.59 -18.34 10.01
C ARG A 412 5.55 -19.07 8.67
N ASP A 413 4.37 -19.41 8.18
CA ASP A 413 4.24 -20.18 6.95
C ASP A 413 4.67 -19.37 5.71
N HIS A 414 4.37 -18.08 5.65
CA HIS A 414 4.86 -17.21 4.58
C HIS A 414 6.38 -17.04 4.62
N ILE A 415 6.97 -16.86 5.82
CA ILE A 415 8.43 -16.75 5.99
C ILE A 415 9.15 -18.03 5.55
N LYS A 416 8.57 -19.21 5.84
CA LYS A 416 9.11 -20.50 5.35
C LYS A 416 9.17 -20.53 3.82
N GLU A 417 8.11 -20.09 3.14
CA GLU A 417 8.04 -20.09 1.68
C GLU A 417 8.94 -19.01 1.04
N MET A 418 9.13 -17.85 1.69
CA MET A 418 10.17 -16.88 1.31
C MET A 418 11.58 -17.49 1.39
N GLY A 419 11.89 -18.20 2.48
CA GLY A 419 13.17 -18.88 2.65
C GLY A 419 13.45 -19.89 1.53
N LYS A 420 12.42 -20.64 1.10
CA LYS A 420 12.54 -21.56 -0.05
C LYS A 420 12.72 -20.84 -1.39
N ALA A 421 12.07 -19.69 -1.60
CA ALA A 421 12.27 -18.88 -2.80
C ALA A 421 13.72 -18.35 -2.87
N ILE A 422 14.28 -17.92 -1.74
CA ILE A 422 15.70 -17.51 -1.64
C ILE A 422 16.63 -18.68 -1.94
N ASP A 423 16.38 -19.85 -1.32
CA ASP A 423 17.18 -21.06 -1.57
C ASP A 423 17.10 -21.50 -3.05
N ASN A 424 16.03 -21.12 -3.77
CA ASN A 424 15.84 -21.32 -5.21
C ASN A 424 16.49 -20.24 -6.11
N GLY A 425 17.11 -19.21 -5.53
CA GLY A 425 17.85 -18.18 -6.27
C GLY A 425 17.16 -16.82 -6.38
N VAL A 426 16.00 -16.61 -5.77
CA VAL A 426 15.35 -15.29 -5.73
C VAL A 426 16.18 -14.31 -4.90
N ASN A 427 16.49 -13.14 -5.46
CA ASN A 427 17.16 -12.05 -4.73
C ASN A 427 16.15 -11.23 -3.90
N LEU A 428 15.61 -11.83 -2.84
CA LEU A 428 14.77 -11.16 -1.86
C LEU A 428 15.66 -10.53 -0.78
N ILE A 429 15.59 -9.20 -0.64
CA ILE A 429 16.50 -8.43 0.22
C ILE A 429 15.84 -7.84 1.48
N GLY A 430 14.50 -7.93 1.59
CA GLY A 430 13.77 -7.41 2.74
C GLY A 430 12.33 -7.92 2.86
N TYR A 431 11.82 -7.85 4.09
CA TYR A 431 10.46 -8.22 4.46
C TYR A 431 9.94 -7.25 5.53
N THR A 432 8.86 -6.54 5.23
CA THR A 432 8.17 -5.67 6.19
C THR A 432 6.71 -6.09 6.36
N THR A 433 6.36 -6.57 7.54
CA THR A 433 4.98 -6.96 7.88
C THR A 433 4.05 -5.75 7.89
N TRP A 434 2.83 -5.90 7.39
CA TRP A 434 1.86 -4.81 7.37
C TRP A 434 1.29 -4.51 8.75
N GLY A 435 1.09 -3.22 9.03
CA GLY A 435 0.46 -2.75 10.24
C GLY A 435 1.16 -3.27 11.48
N CYS A 436 2.50 -3.20 11.51
CA CYS A 436 3.31 -3.79 12.59
C CYS A 436 2.98 -3.24 13.99
N ILE A 437 2.36 -2.05 14.04
CA ILE A 437 1.58 -1.52 15.15
C ILE A 437 0.13 -1.46 14.66
N ASP A 438 -0.83 -1.82 15.52
CA ASP A 438 -2.25 -1.70 15.16
C ASP A 438 -2.55 -0.30 14.65
N LEU A 439 -3.37 -0.23 13.60
CA LEU A 439 -3.69 0.99 12.88
C LEU A 439 -5.09 0.90 12.28
N VAL A 440 -5.61 2.02 11.79
CA VAL A 440 -6.91 2.07 11.13
C VAL A 440 -6.82 1.31 9.81
N SER A 441 -7.58 0.22 9.65
CA SER A 441 -7.55 -0.57 8.42
C SER A 441 -8.04 0.20 7.18
N ALA A 442 -7.42 -0.03 6.02
CA ALA A 442 -7.72 0.74 4.81
C ALA A 442 -9.15 0.54 4.31
N GLY A 443 -9.53 -0.70 4.00
CA GLY A 443 -10.80 -0.95 3.29
C GLY A 443 -12.06 -0.76 4.15
N THR A 444 -12.01 -1.03 5.46
CA THR A 444 -13.18 -0.85 6.35
C THR A 444 -13.04 0.30 7.34
N GLY A 445 -11.84 0.86 7.57
CA GLY A 445 -11.66 1.91 8.57
C GLY A 445 -11.77 1.41 10.01
N GLU A 446 -11.69 0.09 10.21
CA GLU A 446 -11.81 -0.58 11.51
C GLU A 446 -10.46 -0.62 12.23
N MET A 447 -10.46 -0.36 13.54
CA MET A 447 -9.42 -0.74 14.49
C MET A 447 -9.53 -2.21 14.90
N ARG A 448 -10.76 -2.78 14.93
CA ARG A 448 -10.97 -4.19 15.32
C ARG A 448 -10.34 -5.21 14.37
N LYS A 449 -10.04 -4.81 13.13
CA LYS A 449 -9.25 -5.58 12.16
C LYS A 449 -7.76 -5.32 12.42
N ARG A 450 -7.19 -6.03 13.39
CA ARG A 450 -5.84 -5.78 13.91
C ARG A 450 -4.79 -6.58 13.15
N TYR A 451 -3.63 -5.98 12.96
CA TYR A 451 -2.50 -6.56 12.20
C TYR A 451 -1.22 -6.63 13.02
N GLY A 452 -1.07 -5.79 14.04
CA GLY A 452 0.23 -5.49 14.61
C GLY A 452 0.77 -6.54 15.55
N PHE A 453 2.06 -6.41 15.80
CA PHE A 453 2.74 -7.02 16.94
C PHE A 453 2.52 -6.21 18.22
N ILE A 454 2.16 -4.94 18.04
CA ILE A 454 1.91 -3.98 19.11
C ILE A 454 0.41 -3.62 19.05
N TYR A 455 -0.31 -4.01 20.09
CA TYR A 455 -1.72 -3.65 20.27
C TYR A 455 -1.84 -2.18 20.67
N VAL A 456 -2.77 -1.46 20.05
CA VAL A 456 -3.15 -0.10 20.48
C VAL A 456 -4.54 -0.15 21.09
N ASP A 457 -4.67 0.31 22.33
CA ASP A 457 -5.95 0.44 23.03
C ASP A 457 -6.77 1.61 22.45
N LYS A 458 -7.39 1.31 21.32
CA LYS A 458 -8.35 2.13 20.60
C LYS A 458 -9.37 1.22 19.92
N ASP A 459 -10.65 1.54 20.04
CA ASP A 459 -11.75 0.86 19.35
C ASP A 459 -12.21 1.59 18.07
N ASP A 460 -13.20 1.04 17.39
CA ASP A 460 -13.72 1.62 16.14
C ASP A 460 -14.48 2.93 16.32
N GLN A 461 -14.85 3.29 17.56
CA GLN A 461 -15.50 4.55 17.89
C GLN A 461 -14.50 5.60 18.38
N GLY A 462 -13.19 5.31 18.28
CA GLY A 462 -12.12 6.19 18.70
C GLY A 462 -11.90 6.23 20.21
N GLN A 463 -12.52 5.33 20.97
CA GLN A 463 -12.39 5.26 22.43
C GLN A 463 -11.25 4.33 22.83
N GLY A 464 -10.54 4.68 23.89
CA GLY A 464 -9.42 3.91 24.44
C GLY A 464 -8.32 4.82 25.00
N THR A 465 -7.34 4.23 25.67
CA THR A 465 -6.22 4.97 26.28
C THR A 465 -5.11 5.31 25.31
N TYR A 466 -5.11 4.73 24.10
CA TYR A 466 -4.01 4.76 23.14
C TYR A 466 -2.72 4.12 23.66
N ASN A 467 -2.76 3.39 24.77
CA ASN A 467 -1.59 2.66 25.26
C ASN A 467 -1.18 1.55 24.29
N ARG A 468 0.14 1.29 24.23
CA ARG A 468 0.74 0.23 23.43
C ARG A 468 1.05 -1.01 24.29
N TYR A 469 0.59 -2.18 23.84
CA TYR A 469 0.84 -3.47 24.50
C TYR A 469 1.55 -4.43 23.54
N ARG A 470 2.50 -5.21 24.04
CA ARG A 470 3.20 -6.23 23.24
C ARG A 470 2.29 -7.46 23.17
N LYS A 471 1.96 -7.92 21.96
CA LYS A 471 1.27 -9.20 21.75
C LYS A 471 2.27 -10.36 21.84
N ASP A 472 1.81 -11.60 21.89
CA ASP A 472 2.72 -12.76 21.84
C ASP A 472 3.57 -12.77 20.56
N SER A 473 2.97 -12.39 19.44
CA SER A 473 3.65 -12.23 18.15
C SER A 473 4.79 -11.21 18.16
N PHE A 474 4.82 -10.26 19.11
CA PHE A 474 5.94 -9.35 19.32
C PHE A 474 7.21 -10.11 19.66
N TYR A 475 7.12 -10.99 20.66
CA TYR A 475 8.27 -11.77 21.14
C TYR A 475 8.68 -12.82 20.13
N TRP A 476 7.70 -13.42 19.43
CA TRP A 476 7.97 -14.32 18.33
C TRP A 476 8.75 -13.65 17.20
N TYR A 477 8.28 -12.50 16.67
CA TYR A 477 8.96 -11.86 15.54
C TYR A 477 10.33 -11.30 15.94
N LYS A 478 10.50 -10.86 17.20
CA LYS A 478 11.82 -10.56 17.74
C LYS A 478 12.78 -11.75 17.61
N LYS A 479 12.34 -12.94 18.01
CA LYS A 479 13.10 -14.18 17.91
C LYS A 479 13.41 -14.56 16.46
N VAL A 480 12.46 -14.35 15.54
CA VAL A 480 12.68 -14.50 14.10
C VAL A 480 13.82 -13.61 13.62
N ILE A 481 13.82 -12.32 14.00
CA ILE A 481 14.85 -11.37 13.57
C ILE A 481 16.21 -11.70 14.18
N GLU A 482 16.27 -11.99 15.49
CA GLU A 482 17.51 -12.35 16.19
C GLU A 482 18.15 -13.63 15.64
N SER A 483 17.33 -14.56 15.17
CA SER A 483 17.79 -15.81 14.54
C SER A 483 17.98 -15.70 13.03
N HIS A 484 17.81 -14.51 12.42
CA HIS A 484 17.84 -14.30 10.97
C HIS A 484 16.92 -15.28 10.21
N GLY A 485 15.71 -15.51 10.72
CA GLY A 485 14.72 -16.40 10.14
C GLY A 485 15.04 -17.90 10.27
N GLN A 486 16.02 -18.30 11.09
CA GLN A 486 16.30 -19.73 11.35
C GLN A 486 15.35 -20.33 12.39
N ASP A 487 14.92 -19.53 13.36
CA ASP A 487 14.05 -19.98 14.44
C ASP A 487 12.70 -19.28 14.32
N LEU A 488 11.69 -20.05 13.95
CA LEU A 488 10.34 -19.58 13.73
C LEU A 488 9.35 -20.17 14.74
N ASP A 489 9.80 -20.91 15.76
CA ASP A 489 8.94 -21.62 16.72
C ASP A 489 8.90 -21.01 18.12
#